data_AF-A0A285BYE5-F1
#
_entry.id   AF-A0A285BYE5-F1
#
_cell.length_a   1.000
_cell.length_b   1.000
_cell.length_c   1.000
_cell.angle_alpha   90.00
_cell.angle_beta   90.00
_cell.angle_gamma   90.00
#
_symmetry.space_group_name_H-M   'P 1'
#
loop_
_entity.id
_entity.type
_entity.pdbx_description
1 polymer ?
#
loop_
_entity_poly.entity_id
_entity_poly.type
_entity_poly.pdbx_seq_one_letter_code
_entity_poly.pdbx_strand_id
1 'polypeptide(L)'
;MTVINLLLEELIVKTQKFFALISVLAFSLTVSSAFAVEGIDDNDHATLAQYYENVAKETEAKLQKNKAALEEYEAHSYSYGRRGQDFKSHTAANIREYEAVLAESLNNADLHKRIAMEQGSPAVNKAQLNLNPNTSIIR
;
A
#
# COMPACT_ATOMS: atom_id res chain seq x y z
N MET A 1 -5.61 -1.38 61.94
CA MET A 1 -5.48 -0.67 60.64
C MET A 1 -4.74 -1.61 59.71
N THR A 2 -5.52 -2.48 59.08
CA THR A 2 -5.26 -3.92 58.96
C THR A 2 -4.98 -4.33 57.52
N VAL A 3 -4.22 -5.42 57.36
CA VAL A 3 -3.78 -6.11 56.13
C VAL A 3 -4.82 -6.16 55.00
N ILE A 4 -6.12 -6.12 55.34
CA ILE A 4 -7.26 -6.01 54.43
C ILE A 4 -7.16 -4.80 53.49
N ASN A 5 -6.72 -3.63 53.97
CA ASN A 5 -6.58 -2.44 53.13
C ASN A 5 -5.43 -2.59 52.11
N LEU A 6 -4.36 -3.30 52.46
CA LEU A 6 -3.23 -3.53 51.56
C LEU A 6 -3.62 -4.47 50.40
N LEU A 7 -4.38 -5.53 50.70
CA LEU A 7 -4.89 -6.46 49.70
C LEU A 7 -5.92 -5.82 48.76
N LEU A 8 -6.71 -4.86 49.28
CA LEU A 8 -7.69 -4.12 48.48
C LEU A 8 -7.01 -3.21 47.45
N GLU A 9 -5.98 -2.47 47.88
CA GLU A 9 -5.17 -1.60 47.01
C GLU A 9 -4.44 -2.41 45.93
N GLU A 10 -3.89 -3.58 46.28
CA GLU A 10 -3.20 -4.45 45.33
C GLU A 10 -4.16 -5.00 44.26
N LEU A 11 -5.39 -5.36 44.65
CA LEU A 11 -6.43 -5.81 43.72
C LEU A 11 -6.86 -4.68 42.77
N ILE A 12 -7.05 -3.46 43.29
CA ILE A 12 -7.45 -2.28 42.50
C ILE A 12 -6.39 -1.96 41.43
N VAL A 13 -5.11 -1.91 41.82
CA VAL A 13 -4.00 -1.64 40.88
C VAL A 13 -3.89 -2.73 39.83
N LYS A 14 -4.11 -4.00 40.18
CA LYS A 14 -4.08 -5.12 39.24
C LYS A 14 -5.20 -5.00 38.20
N THR A 15 -6.43 -4.68 38.64
CA THR A 15 -7.58 -4.47 37.77
C THR A 15 -7.40 -3.26 36.84
N GLN A 16 -6.78 -2.17 37.32
CA GLN A 16 -6.50 -0.98 36.51
C GLN A 16 -5.44 -1.24 35.41
N LYS A 17 -4.43 -2.08 35.70
CA LYS A 17 -3.43 -2.52 34.71
C LYS A 17 -4.05 -3.41 33.62
N PHE A 18 -5.05 -4.23 33.95
CA PHE A 18 -5.77 -5.04 32.96
C PHE A 18 -6.61 -4.18 32.00
N PHE A 19 -7.25 -3.11 32.49
CA PHE A 19 -7.97 -2.17 31.62
C PHE A 19 -7.06 -1.45 30.62
N ALA A 20 -5.84 -1.06 31.05
CA ALA A 20 -4.86 -0.46 30.15
C ALA A 20 -4.39 -1.42 29.03
N LEU A 21 -4.26 -2.72 29.34
CA LEU A 21 -3.86 -3.74 28.35
C LEU A 21 -4.95 -4.04 27.32
N ILE A 22 -6.23 -3.98 27.71
CA ILE A 22 -7.36 -4.22 26.79
C ILE A 22 -7.51 -3.07 25.79
N SER A 23 -7.19 -1.83 26.19
CA SER A 23 -7.26 -0.66 25.30
C SER A 23 -6.27 -0.70 24.13
N VAL A 24 -5.13 -1.39 24.26
CA VAL A 24 -4.13 -1.51 23.18
C VAL A 24 -4.56 -2.55 22.12
N LEU A 25 -5.38 -3.52 22.51
CA LEU A 25 -5.83 -4.61 21.62
C LEU A 25 -6.93 -4.17 20.63
N ALA A 26 -7.62 -3.06 20.89
CA ALA A 26 -8.72 -2.59 20.06
C ALA A 26 -8.30 -1.73 18.84
N PHE A 27 -7.00 -1.44 18.65
CA PHE A 27 -6.52 -0.65 17.51
C PHE A 27 -5.99 -1.50 16.34
N SER A 28 -6.26 -2.81 16.30
CA SER A 28 -5.62 -3.72 15.33
C SER A 28 -6.51 -4.27 14.21
N LEU A 29 -7.75 -3.80 14.05
CA LEU A 29 -8.74 -4.47 13.19
C LEU A 29 -9.28 -3.63 12.02
N THR A 30 -8.45 -2.77 11.43
CA THR A 30 -8.62 -2.47 10.01
C THR A 30 -7.62 -3.32 9.24
N VAL A 31 -8.03 -4.53 8.87
CA VAL A 31 -7.41 -5.25 7.77
C VAL A 31 -7.76 -4.46 6.51
N SER A 32 -6.98 -3.42 6.21
CA SER A 32 -6.90 -2.96 4.83
C SER A 32 -6.30 -4.14 4.08
N SER A 33 -7.02 -4.66 3.09
CA SER A 33 -6.40 -5.49 2.06
C SER A 33 -5.13 -4.76 1.64
N ALA A 34 -3.99 -5.44 1.61
CA ALA A 34 -2.68 -4.82 1.28
C ALA A 34 -2.61 -4.22 -0.14
N PHE A 35 -3.77 -4.14 -0.82
CA PHE A 35 -3.99 -3.71 -2.18
C PHE A 35 -5.14 -2.68 -2.31
N ALA A 36 -5.89 -2.36 -1.25
CA ALA A 36 -6.93 -1.34 -1.34
C ALA A 36 -6.31 0.05 -1.31
N VAL A 37 -6.53 0.82 -2.37
CA VAL A 37 -6.19 2.24 -2.42
C VAL A 37 -7.31 3.00 -1.71
N GLU A 38 -6.98 3.68 -0.62
CA GLU A 38 -7.96 4.43 0.15
C GLU A 38 -8.70 5.45 -0.74
N GLY A 39 -10.03 5.40 -0.73
CA GLY A 39 -10.87 6.31 -1.51
C GLY A 39 -11.14 5.91 -2.97
N ILE A 40 -10.61 4.77 -3.44
CA ILE A 40 -10.95 4.19 -4.74
C ILE A 40 -11.67 2.86 -4.49
N ASP A 41 -12.78 2.61 -5.19
CA ASP A 41 -13.45 1.31 -5.14
C ASP A 41 -12.53 0.24 -5.74
N ASP A 42 -12.31 -0.87 -5.02
CA ASP A 42 -11.46 -1.99 -5.45
C ASP A 42 -11.92 -2.60 -6.80
N ASN A 43 -13.19 -2.42 -7.19
CA ASN A 43 -13.74 -2.86 -8.47
C ASN A 43 -13.61 -1.81 -9.60
N ASP A 44 -13.26 -0.56 -9.29
CA ASP A 44 -13.00 0.47 -10.29
C ASP A 44 -11.56 0.36 -10.81
N HIS A 45 -11.33 -0.69 -11.59
CA HIS A 45 -10.00 -0.99 -12.14
C HIS A 45 -9.53 0.06 -13.15
N ALA A 46 -10.43 0.83 -13.77
CA ALA A 46 -10.00 1.94 -14.62
C ALA A 46 -9.36 3.06 -13.79
N THR A 47 -9.98 3.43 -12.67
CA THR A 47 -9.45 4.43 -11.75
C THR A 47 -8.19 3.94 -11.02
N LEU A 48 -8.15 2.67 -10.59
CA LEU A 48 -6.95 2.07 -9.99
C LEU A 48 -5.76 2.05 -10.96
N ALA A 49 -5.99 1.73 -12.25
CA ALA A 49 -4.94 1.80 -13.25
C ALA A 49 -4.35 3.22 -13.36
N GLN A 50 -5.21 4.24 -13.45
CA GLN A 50 -4.77 5.65 -13.50
C GLN A 50 -4.03 6.08 -12.24
N TYR A 51 -4.47 5.62 -11.06
CA TYR A 51 -3.77 5.88 -9.80
C TYR A 51 -2.32 5.38 -9.87
N TYR A 52 -2.12 4.11 -10.21
CA TYR A 52 -0.78 3.54 -10.27
C TYR A 52 0.08 4.13 -11.41
N GLU A 53 -0.51 4.55 -12.53
CA GLU A 53 0.20 5.33 -13.55
C GLU A 53 0.72 6.67 -13.01
N ASN A 54 -0.08 7.37 -12.20
CA ASN A 54 0.34 8.62 -11.57
C ASN A 54 1.47 8.37 -10.56
N VAL A 55 1.36 7.33 -9.73
CA VAL A 55 2.42 6.93 -8.80
C VAL A 55 3.71 6.59 -9.56
N ALA A 56 3.62 5.85 -10.67
CA ALA A 56 4.76 5.53 -11.52
C ALA A 56 5.43 6.80 -12.06
N LYS A 57 4.66 7.75 -12.59
CA LYS A 57 5.17 9.02 -13.12
C LYS A 57 5.88 9.86 -12.06
N GLU A 58 5.29 9.96 -10.87
CA GLU A 58 5.92 10.68 -9.75
C GLU A 58 7.21 10.00 -9.28
N THR A 59 7.19 8.68 -9.22
CA THR A 59 8.34 7.87 -8.80
C THR A 59 9.48 7.97 -9.80
N GLU A 60 9.17 7.93 -11.10
CA GLU A 60 10.14 8.14 -12.17
C GLU A 60 10.82 9.51 -12.04
N ALA A 61 10.06 10.58 -11.81
CA ALA A 61 10.63 11.92 -11.61
C ALA A 61 11.59 11.97 -10.41
N LYS A 62 11.22 11.33 -9.29
CA LYS A 62 12.08 11.21 -8.09
C LYS A 62 13.33 10.36 -8.37
N LEU A 63 13.19 9.27 -9.12
CA LEU A 63 14.28 8.41 -9.53
C LEU A 63 15.31 9.18 -10.36
N GLN A 64 14.86 9.89 -11.40
CA GLN A 64 15.76 10.69 -12.25
C GLN A 64 16.48 11.77 -11.46
N LYS A 65 15.79 12.45 -10.54
CA LYS A 65 16.42 13.43 -9.65
C LYS A 65 17.53 12.81 -8.79
N ASN A 66 17.32 11.63 -8.22
CA ASN A 66 18.35 10.97 -7.41
C ASN A 66 19.50 10.42 -8.26
N LYS A 67 19.22 9.92 -9.47
CA LYS A 67 20.27 9.51 -10.44
C LYS A 67 21.18 10.69 -10.79
N ALA A 68 20.61 11.82 -11.17
CA ALA A 68 21.38 13.04 -11.45
C ALA A 68 22.15 13.55 -10.22
N ALA A 69 21.55 13.47 -9.03
CA ALA A 69 22.20 13.86 -7.79
C ALA A 69 23.40 12.96 -7.42
N LEU A 70 23.30 11.66 -7.69
CA LEU A 70 24.40 10.71 -7.49
C LEU A 70 25.51 10.95 -8.51
N GLU A 71 25.17 11.18 -9.78
CA GLU A 71 26.13 11.52 -10.83
C GLU A 71 26.93 12.79 -10.49
N GLU A 72 26.24 13.85 -10.04
CA GLU A 72 26.88 15.09 -9.59
C GLU A 72 27.81 14.86 -8.39
N TYR A 73 27.40 14.02 -7.42
CA TYR A 73 28.28 13.64 -6.32
C TYR A 73 29.50 12.86 -6.79
N GLU A 74 29.35 11.94 -7.75
CA GLU A 74 30.47 11.16 -8.27
C GLU A 74 31.46 12.04 -9.05
N ALA A 75 30.96 13.02 -9.81
CA ALA A 75 31.77 14.01 -10.51
C ALA A 75 32.48 15.00 -9.57
N HIS A 76 31.78 15.47 -8.52
CA HIS A 76 32.24 16.56 -7.66
C HIS A 76 32.24 16.21 -6.18
N SER A 77 32.63 14.97 -5.83
CA SER A 77 32.58 14.45 -4.45
C SER A 77 33.29 15.34 -3.41
N TYR A 78 34.35 16.04 -3.83
CA TYR A 78 35.11 16.97 -2.98
C TYR A 78 34.28 18.18 -2.49
N SER A 79 33.22 18.57 -3.20
CA SER A 79 32.37 19.72 -2.85
C SER A 79 31.43 19.46 -1.67
N TYR A 80 31.17 18.18 -1.35
CA TYR A 80 30.20 17.78 -0.32
C TYR A 80 30.81 17.70 1.10
N GLY A 81 32.13 17.72 1.21
CA GLY A 81 32.85 17.63 2.48
C GLY A 81 32.49 16.38 3.31
N ARG A 82 32.52 16.50 4.63
CA ARG A 82 32.34 15.36 5.56
C ARG A 82 30.99 14.64 5.41
N ARG A 83 29.94 15.34 4.97
CA ARG A 83 28.59 14.78 4.78
C ARG A 83 28.40 14.08 3.44
N GLY A 84 29.42 14.05 2.58
CA GLY A 84 29.34 13.43 1.25
C GLY A 84 29.05 11.93 1.27
N GLN A 85 29.59 11.20 2.26
CA GLN A 85 29.34 9.74 2.38
C GLN A 85 27.87 9.46 2.74
N ASP A 86 27.30 10.21 3.69
CA ASP A 86 25.90 10.11 4.05
C ASP A 86 25.01 10.42 2.84
N PHE A 87 25.31 11.51 2.13
CA PHE A 87 24.61 11.89 0.90
C PHE A 87 24.63 10.77 -0.15
N LYS A 88 25.79 10.18 -0.43
CA LYS A 88 25.93 9.08 -1.38
C LYS A 88 25.07 7.89 -0.97
N SER A 89 25.18 7.46 0.29
CA SER A 89 24.48 6.27 0.78
C SER A 89 22.96 6.43 0.75
N HIS A 90 22.44 7.59 1.17
CA HIS A 90 21.02 7.91 1.09
C HIS A 90 20.52 8.01 -0.35
N THR A 91 21.27 8.69 -1.22
CA THR A 91 20.88 8.83 -2.63
C THR A 91 20.84 7.48 -3.33
N ALA A 92 21.84 6.62 -3.10
CA ALA A 92 21.86 5.26 -3.64
C ALA A 92 20.73 4.38 -3.09
N ALA A 93 20.36 4.54 -1.81
CA ALA A 93 19.21 3.84 -1.23
C ALA A 93 17.89 4.30 -1.86
N ASN A 94 17.70 5.61 -2.02
CA ASN A 94 16.52 6.18 -2.67
C ASN A 94 16.38 5.71 -4.13
N ILE A 95 17.47 5.59 -4.87
CA ILE A 95 17.45 5.06 -6.25
C ILE A 95 16.86 3.64 -6.25
N ARG A 96 17.36 2.74 -5.40
CA ARG A 96 16.86 1.36 -5.32
C ARG A 96 15.39 1.30 -4.94
N GLU A 97 14.98 2.13 -3.96
CA GLU A 97 13.60 2.21 -3.52
C GLU A 97 12.67 2.67 -4.65
N TYR A 98 13.03 3.77 -5.33
CA TYR A 98 12.21 4.29 -6.42
C TYR A 98 12.20 3.37 -7.65
N GLU A 99 13.26 2.60 -7.90
CA GLU A 99 13.23 1.55 -8.93
C GLU A 99 12.23 0.44 -8.58
N ALA A 100 12.19 0.00 -7.32
CA ALA A 100 11.22 -1.00 -6.86
C ALA A 100 9.78 -0.48 -6.95
N VAL A 101 9.52 0.72 -6.43
CA VAL A 101 8.18 1.35 -6.47
C VAL A 101 7.73 1.61 -7.91
N LEU A 102 8.64 2.03 -8.80
CA LEU A 102 8.30 2.24 -10.22
C LEU A 102 7.87 0.94 -10.88
N ALA A 103 8.64 -0.14 -10.68
CA ALA A 103 8.32 -1.45 -11.23
C ALA A 103 6.97 -1.98 -10.69
N GLU A 104 6.74 -1.87 -9.39
CA GLU A 104 5.49 -2.29 -8.76
C GLU A 104 4.29 -1.47 -9.28
N SER A 105 4.43 -0.15 -9.37
CA SER A 105 3.36 0.73 -9.86
C SER A 105 3.00 0.42 -11.32
N LEU A 106 3.99 0.21 -12.18
CA LEU A 106 3.75 -0.17 -13.57
C LEU A 106 3.05 -1.53 -13.67
N ASN A 107 3.46 -2.52 -12.87
CA ASN A 107 2.83 -3.84 -12.83
C ASN A 107 1.35 -3.75 -12.39
N ASN A 108 1.06 -2.96 -11.35
CA ASN A 108 -0.31 -2.76 -10.87
C ASN A 108 -1.17 -2.00 -11.89
N ALA A 109 -0.63 -0.95 -12.52
CA ALA A 109 -1.31 -0.23 -13.59
C ALA A 109 -1.71 -1.18 -14.74
N ASP A 110 -0.77 -2.02 -15.19
CA ASP A 110 -1.01 -2.98 -16.25
C ASP A 110 -1.99 -4.09 -15.84
N LEU A 111 -1.94 -4.55 -14.59
CA LEU A 111 -2.90 -5.51 -14.05
C LEU A 111 -4.32 -4.95 -14.11
N HIS A 112 -4.53 -3.75 -13.57
CA HIS A 112 -5.85 -3.14 -13.51
C HIS A 112 -6.40 -2.78 -14.90
N LYS A 113 -5.54 -2.36 -15.84
CA LYS A 113 -5.94 -2.18 -17.26
C LYS A 113 -6.49 -3.47 -17.86
N ARG A 114 -5.81 -4.60 -17.65
CA ARG A 114 -6.25 -5.90 -18.18
C ARG A 114 -7.62 -6.28 -17.61
N ILE A 115 -7.82 -6.14 -16.29
CA ILE A 115 -9.10 -6.48 -15.66
C ILE A 115 -10.22 -5.56 -16.17
N ALA A 116 -9.97 -4.25 -16.31
CA ALA A 116 -10.95 -3.31 -16.87
C ALA A 116 -11.35 -3.68 -18.31
N MET A 117 -10.39 -4.13 -19.14
CA MET A 117 -10.66 -4.61 -20.51
C MET A 117 -11.47 -5.91 -20.53
N GLU A 118 -11.22 -6.82 -19.58
CA GLU A 118 -11.97 -8.08 -19.45
C GLU A 118 -13.41 -7.83 -18.98
N GLN A 119 -13.62 -6.93 -18.02
CA GLN A 119 -14.96 -6.52 -17.56
C GLN A 119 -15.77 -5.84 -18.67
N GLY A 120 -15.11 -5.06 -19.54
CA GLY A 120 -15.74 -4.44 -20.72
C GLY A 120 -15.96 -5.37 -21.91
N SER A 121 -15.44 -6.60 -21.87
CA SER A 121 -15.49 -7.52 -23.01
C SER A 121 -16.84 -8.26 -23.11
N PRO A 122 -17.55 -8.23 -24.26
CA PRO A 122 -18.88 -8.85 -24.43
C PRO A 122 -18.92 -10.38 -24.27
N ALA A 123 -17.77 -11.05 -24.18
CA ALA A 123 -17.68 -12.51 -24.14
C ALA A 123 -18.14 -13.10 -22.79
N VAL A 124 -17.97 -12.37 -21.68
CA VAL A 124 -18.37 -12.84 -20.34
C VAL A 124 -19.90 -12.91 -20.20
N ASN A 125 -20.64 -12.03 -20.88
CA ASN A 125 -22.11 -12.03 -20.89
C ASN A 125 -22.71 -13.22 -21.68
N LYS A 126 -21.98 -13.81 -22.64
CA LYS A 126 -22.48 -14.94 -23.45
C LYS A 126 -22.47 -16.26 -22.69
N ALA A 127 -21.59 -16.41 -21.70
CA ALA A 127 -21.57 -17.58 -20.83
C ALA A 127 -22.72 -17.55 -19.80
N GLN A 128 -23.13 -16.37 -19.32
CA GLN A 128 -24.26 -16.25 -18.40
C GLN A 128 -25.63 -16.37 -19.07
N LEU A 129 -25.76 -16.01 -20.36
CA LEU A 129 -27.02 -16.16 -21.09
C LEU A 129 -27.36 -17.63 -21.44
N ASN A 130 -26.37 -18.53 -21.46
CA ASN A 130 -26.55 -19.95 -21.79
C ASN A 130 -26.78 -20.86 -20.56
N LEU A 131 -26.86 -20.30 -19.35
CA LEU A 131 -27.12 -21.06 -18.11
C LEU A 131 -28.55 -20.93 -17.58
N ASN A 132 -29.46 -20.29 -18.33
CA ASN A 132 -30.89 -20.28 -18.01
C ASN A 132 -31.64 -21.30 -18.89
N PRO A 133 -31.87 -22.54 -18.44
CA PRO A 133 -32.61 -23.54 -19.20
C PRO A 133 -34.15 -23.31 -19.23
N ASN A 134 -34.68 -22.18 -18.78
CA ASN A 134 -36.12 -21.95 -18.62
C ASN A 134 -36.77 -20.92 -19.56
N THR A 135 -36.23 -20.71 -20.75
CA THR A 135 -36.92 -19.89 -21.79
C THR A 135 -37.02 -20.62 -23.11
N SER A 136 -37.82 -21.69 -23.14
CA SER A 136 -38.49 -22.19 -24.34
C SER A 136 -39.27 -23.44 -23.95
N ILE A 137 -40.53 -23.30 -23.51
CA ILE A 137 -41.70 -24.05 -24.01
C ILE A 137 -42.94 -23.33 -23.44
N ILE A 138 -43.53 -22.41 -24.20
CA ILE A 138 -44.99 -22.30 -24.28
C ILE A 138 -45.33 -22.22 -25.77
N ARG A 139 -46.19 -23.16 -26.15
CA ARG A 139 -46.70 -23.50 -27.48
C ARG A 139 -47.43 -22.36 -28.16
#